data_AF-A0A661XLX6-F1
#
_entry.id   AF-A0A661XLX6-F1
#
_cell.length_a   1.000
_cell.length_b   1.000
_cell.length_c   1.000
_cell.angle_alpha   90.00
_cell.angle_beta   90.00
_cell.angle_gamma   90.00
#
_symmetry.space_group_name_H-M   'P 1'
#
loop_
_entity.id
_entity.type
_entity.pdbx_description
1 polymer ?
#
loop_
_entity_poly.entity_id
_entity_poly.type
_entity_poly.pdbx_seq_one_letter_code
_entity_poly.pdbx_strand_id
1 'polypeptide(L)'
;GEITLDAGPDFISYQWDSGETTQTIDVTRAGVYKISATNNFNCVTEDQSKVIEDCIPKIYGPTAFRPGGLNSKFFLFTEYIDTFEIFIFNRWGDMVYQSNEADFRWDGTFDGQLLPADQYSWVVRFTSSFRDRGTLEQYGGVVLLR
;
A
#
# COMPACT_ATOMS: atom_id res chain seq x y z
N GLY A 1 5.00 -9.25 -10.20
CA GLY A 1 3.90 -10.12 -10.66
C GLY A 1 4.00 -10.22 -12.16
N GLU A 2 3.50 -11.31 -12.74
CA GLU A 2 3.39 -11.48 -14.19
C GLU A 2 1.98 -11.09 -14.62
N ILE A 3 1.86 -10.32 -15.70
CA ILE A 3 0.60 -9.88 -16.28
C ILE A 3 0.62 -10.21 -17.76
N THR A 4 -0.43 -10.85 -18.26
CA THR A 4 -0.62 -11.09 -19.69
C THR A 4 -1.31 -9.89 -20.32
N LEU A 5 -0.69 -9.29 -21.33
CA LEU A 5 -1.32 -8.32 -22.22
C LEU A 5 -1.81 -9.06 -23.46
N ASP A 6 -3.05 -8.79 -23.90
CA ASP A 6 -3.69 -9.43 -25.06
C ASP A 6 -4.17 -8.34 -26.02
N ALA A 7 -3.66 -8.36 -27.25
CA ALA A 7 -4.03 -7.42 -28.31
C ALA A 7 -5.34 -7.80 -29.04
N GLY A 8 -5.95 -8.93 -28.64
CA GLY A 8 -7.16 -9.47 -29.25
C GLY A 8 -6.89 -10.30 -30.51
N PRO A 9 -7.83 -11.18 -30.89
CA PRO A 9 -7.70 -12.04 -32.07
C PRO A 9 -7.93 -11.28 -33.39
N ASP A 10 -7.92 -12.00 -34.51
CA ASP A 10 -8.31 -11.53 -35.86
C ASP A 10 -7.33 -10.59 -36.60
N PHE A 11 -6.07 -10.51 -36.15
CA PHE A 11 -4.98 -9.87 -36.88
C PHE A 11 -4.01 -10.91 -37.48
N ILE A 12 -3.38 -10.57 -38.60
CA ILE A 12 -2.35 -11.43 -39.25
C ILE A 12 -0.93 -11.15 -38.76
N SER A 13 -0.70 -9.99 -38.14
CA SER A 13 0.59 -9.68 -37.53
C SER A 13 0.43 -8.78 -36.32
N TYR A 14 1.27 -9.00 -35.32
CA TYR A 14 1.40 -8.20 -34.11
C TYR A 14 2.85 -7.69 -34.03
N GLN A 15 3.02 -6.48 -33.51
CA GLN A 15 4.33 -5.85 -33.31
C GLN A 15 4.31 -5.02 -32.02
N TRP A 16 4.83 -5.60 -30.94
CA TRP A 16 5.02 -4.90 -29.68
C TRP A 16 6.27 -4.02 -29.73
N ASP A 17 6.28 -2.91 -28.99
CA ASP A 17 7.46 -2.04 -28.88
C ASP A 17 8.64 -2.68 -28.14
N SER A 18 8.38 -3.73 -27.36
CA SER A 18 9.38 -4.62 -26.76
C SER A 18 9.99 -5.64 -27.75
N GLY A 19 9.42 -5.77 -28.96
CA GLY A 19 9.96 -6.57 -30.07
C GLY A 19 9.27 -7.92 -30.31
N GLU A 20 8.36 -8.32 -29.43
CA GLU A 20 7.53 -9.52 -29.58
C GLU A 20 6.49 -9.34 -30.69
N THR A 21 6.06 -10.47 -31.27
CA THR A 21 5.16 -10.50 -32.43
C THR A 21 3.95 -11.43 -32.26
N THR A 22 3.66 -11.80 -31.02
CA THR A 22 2.53 -12.65 -30.64
C THR A 22 1.31 -11.82 -30.27
N GLN A 23 0.11 -12.40 -30.34
CA GLN A 23 -1.13 -11.78 -29.88
C GLN A 23 -1.04 -11.36 -28.40
N THR A 24 -0.48 -12.24 -27.58
CA THR A 24 -0.29 -12.03 -26.15
C THR A 24 1.18 -11.93 -25.79
N ILE A 25 1.50 -11.11 -24.80
CA ILE A 25 2.82 -11.07 -24.15
C ILE A 25 2.67 -11.12 -22.64
N ASP A 26 3.59 -11.81 -21.97
CA ASP A 26 3.68 -11.82 -20.52
C ASP A 26 4.75 -10.82 -20.07
N VAL A 27 4.33 -9.85 -19.25
CA VAL A 27 5.18 -8.74 -18.80
C VAL A 27 5.29 -8.73 -17.29
N THR A 28 6.49 -8.43 -16.81
CA THR A 28 6.84 -8.46 -15.38
C THR A 28 7.22 -7.10 -14.81
N ARG A 29 7.38 -6.08 -15.67
CA ARG A 29 7.85 -4.75 -15.30
C ARG A 29 6.77 -3.71 -15.54
N ALA A 30 6.65 -2.74 -14.64
CA ALA A 30 5.85 -1.55 -14.91
C ALA A 30 6.40 -0.79 -16.13
N GLY A 31 5.50 -0.27 -16.96
CA GLY A 31 5.85 0.35 -18.22
C GLY A 31 4.63 0.70 -19.05
N VAL A 32 4.84 1.44 -20.12
CA VAL A 32 3.86 1.58 -21.19
C VAL A 32 4.28 0.61 -22.29
N TYR A 33 3.39 -0.29 -22.68
CA TYR A 33 3.58 -1.24 -23.76
C TYR A 33 2.69 -0.82 -24.92
N LYS A 34 3.28 -0.69 -26.10
CA LYS A 34 2.58 -0.28 -27.31
C LYS A 34 2.52 -1.44 -28.28
N ILE A 35 1.39 -1.60 -28.94
CA ILE A 35 1.15 -2.64 -29.92
C ILE A 35 0.71 -2.00 -31.23
N SER A 36 1.25 -2.51 -32.33
CA SER A 36 0.72 -2.32 -33.67
C SER A 36 0.24 -3.66 -34.21
N ALA A 37 -0.99 -3.71 -34.71
CA ALA A 37 -1.58 -4.94 -35.26
C ALA A 37 -2.12 -4.68 -36.67
N THR A 38 -1.90 -5.64 -37.57
CA THR A 38 -2.30 -5.54 -38.99
C THR A 38 -3.36 -6.59 -39.31
N ASN A 39 -4.47 -6.18 -39.92
CA ASN A 39 -5.52 -7.09 -40.34
C ASN A 39 -5.28 -7.63 -41.77
N ASN A 40 -6.16 -8.55 -42.23
CA ASN A 40 -6.06 -9.17 -43.56
C ASN A 40 -6.21 -8.20 -44.75
N PHE A 41 -6.60 -6.95 -44.49
CA PHE A 41 -6.73 -5.87 -45.48
C PHE A 41 -5.51 -4.93 -45.47
N ASN A 42 -4.44 -5.29 -44.77
CA ASN A 42 -3.25 -4.48 -44.54
C ASN A 42 -3.53 -3.14 -43.82
N CYS A 43 -4.64 -3.03 -43.09
CA CYS A 43 -4.87 -1.89 -42.21
C CYS A 43 -4.13 -2.09 -40.89
N VAL A 44 -3.41 -1.06 -40.45
CA VAL A 44 -2.69 -1.03 -39.19
C VAL A 44 -3.51 -0.29 -38.14
N THR A 45 -3.61 -0.87 -36.94
CA THR A 45 -4.15 -0.21 -35.74
C THR A 45 -3.09 -0.19 -34.65
N GLU A 46 -3.16 0.80 -33.77
CA GLU A 46 -2.22 0.97 -32.66
C GLU A 46 -3.01 1.16 -31.36
N ASP A 47 -2.51 0.56 -30.29
CA ASP A 47 -3.01 0.79 -28.93
C ASP A 47 -1.85 0.71 -27.93
N GLN A 48 -2.12 1.10 -26.69
CA GLN A 48 -1.16 1.01 -25.61
C GLN A 48 -1.81 0.63 -24.28
N SER A 49 -1.10 -0.16 -23.50
CA SER A 49 -1.46 -0.49 -22.12
C SER A 49 -0.38 -0.01 -21.16
N LYS A 50 -0.80 0.57 -20.03
CA LYS A 50 0.10 0.97 -18.96
C LYS A 50 0.05 -0.03 -17.82
N VAL A 51 1.14 -0.76 -17.65
CA VAL A 51 1.35 -1.62 -16.48
C VAL A 51 1.92 -0.77 -15.35
N ILE A 52 1.26 -0.79 -14.20
CA ILE A 52 1.70 -0.10 -12.99
C ILE A 52 2.02 -1.11 -11.90
N GLU A 53 3.09 -0.85 -11.17
CA GLU A 53 3.34 -1.52 -9.89
C GLU A 53 2.55 -0.77 -8.80
N ASP A 54 1.50 -1.41 -8.29
CA ASP A 54 0.72 -0.90 -7.16
C ASP A 54 1.15 -1.60 -5.86
N CYS A 55 2.37 -1.31 -5.44
CA CYS A 55 2.92 -1.75 -4.16
C CYS A 55 3.23 -0.54 -3.26
N ILE A 56 2.49 0.56 -3.43
CA ILE A 56 2.70 1.77 -2.64
C ILE A 56 2.37 1.45 -1.17
N PRO A 57 3.27 1.74 -0.21
CA PRO A 57 3.00 1.53 1.21
C PRO A 57 1.72 2.22 1.67
N LYS A 58 0.87 1.49 2.39
CA LYS A 58 -0.35 2.02 3.00
C LYS A 58 -0.37 1.69 4.48
N ILE A 59 -0.62 2.69 5.32
CA ILE A 59 -0.91 2.53 6.73
C ILE A 59 -2.18 3.31 7.02
N TYR A 60 -3.17 2.66 7.60
CA TYR A 60 -4.46 3.28 7.93
C TYR A 60 -5.07 2.60 9.15
N GLY A 61 -6.05 3.23 9.79
CA GLY A 61 -6.65 2.67 10.99
C GLY A 61 -7.83 3.49 11.49
N PRO A 62 -8.46 3.06 12.59
CA PRO A 62 -9.55 3.80 13.21
C PRO A 62 -9.04 5.11 13.80
N THR A 63 -9.89 6.13 13.77
CA THR A 63 -9.59 7.45 14.36
C THR A 63 -10.06 7.56 15.81
N ALA A 64 -10.76 6.55 16.33
CA ALA A 64 -11.18 6.49 17.73
C ALA A 64 -11.37 5.04 18.21
N PHE A 65 -11.17 4.80 19.50
CA PHE A 65 -11.45 3.52 20.16
C PHE A 65 -11.91 3.75 21.61
N ARG A 66 -12.58 2.75 22.20
CA ARG A 66 -13.15 2.83 23.55
C ARG A 66 -12.78 1.58 24.34
N PRO A 67 -11.84 1.66 25.30
CA PRO A 67 -11.50 0.54 26.16
C PRO A 67 -12.73 -0.08 26.84
N GLY A 68 -12.86 -1.41 26.79
CA GLY A 68 -14.03 -2.15 27.28
C GLY A 68 -15.29 -2.09 26.39
N GLY A 69 -15.26 -1.38 25.28
CA GLY A 69 -16.32 -1.36 24.26
C GLY A 69 -16.11 -2.37 23.11
N LEU A 70 -16.90 -2.24 22.05
CA LEU A 70 -16.78 -3.08 20.84
C LEU A 70 -15.42 -2.87 20.14
N ASN A 71 -14.96 -1.62 20.03
CA ASN A 71 -13.64 -1.26 19.50
C ASN A 71 -12.70 -0.97 20.68
N SER A 72 -12.33 -2.00 21.43
CA SER A 72 -11.61 -1.86 22.71
C SER A 72 -10.13 -1.56 22.59
N LYS A 73 -9.53 -1.72 21.40
CA LYS A 73 -8.10 -1.54 21.17
C LYS A 73 -7.85 -0.75 19.89
N PHE A 74 -6.82 0.07 19.89
CA PHE A 74 -6.26 0.74 18.73
C PHE A 74 -5.24 -0.15 18.03
N PHE A 75 -5.29 -0.17 16.70
CA PHE A 75 -4.37 -0.89 15.83
C PHE A 75 -4.39 -0.28 14.43
N LEU A 76 -3.39 -0.60 13.61
CA LEU A 76 -3.29 -0.14 12.22
C LEU A 76 -3.35 -1.33 11.26
N PHE A 77 -3.91 -1.08 10.08
CA PHE A 77 -3.79 -1.92 8.91
C PHE A 77 -2.59 -1.45 8.10
N THR A 78 -1.78 -2.39 7.62
CA THR A 78 -0.57 -2.12 6.87
C THR A 78 -0.55 -2.94 5.58
N GLU A 79 -0.13 -2.33 4.48
CA GLU A 79 0.06 -2.99 3.19
C GLU A 79 1.39 -2.51 2.59
N TYR A 80 2.12 -3.45 1.96
CA TYR A 80 3.37 -3.17 1.22
C TYR A 80 4.48 -2.48 2.05
N ILE A 81 4.57 -2.79 3.35
CA ILE A 81 5.69 -2.41 4.22
C ILE A 81 6.52 -3.64 4.60
N ASP A 82 7.83 -3.45 4.80
CA ASP A 82 8.76 -4.53 5.16
C ASP A 82 9.13 -4.52 6.65
N THR A 83 9.16 -3.32 7.26
CA THR A 83 9.42 -3.15 8.70
C THR A 83 8.34 -2.28 9.30
N PHE A 84 8.19 -2.36 10.63
CA PHE A 84 7.18 -1.62 11.36
C PHE A 84 7.71 -1.26 12.75
N GLU A 85 7.55 0.00 13.12
CA GLU A 85 7.79 0.48 14.48
C GLU A 85 6.82 1.61 14.75
N ILE A 86 5.92 1.43 15.72
CA ILE A 86 4.95 2.43 16.13
C ILE A 86 5.34 3.06 17.46
N PHE A 87 5.10 4.37 17.53
CA PHE A 87 5.17 5.18 18.73
C PHE A 87 3.82 5.89 18.91
N ILE A 88 3.30 5.93 20.14
CA ILE A 88 2.10 6.68 20.48
C ILE A 88 2.45 7.69 21.57
N PHE A 89 2.02 8.92 21.39
CA PHE A 89 2.31 10.06 22.25
C PHE A 89 1.02 10.66 22.81
N ASN A 90 1.08 11.12 24.05
CA ASN A 90 0.04 11.97 24.61
C ASN A 90 0.07 13.37 23.97
N ARG A 91 -0.90 14.22 24.32
CA ARG A 91 -1.01 15.61 23.82
C ARG A 91 0.23 16.49 24.09
N TRP A 92 1.01 16.15 25.12
CA TRP A 92 2.20 16.91 25.53
C TRP A 92 3.50 16.41 24.87
N GLY A 93 3.42 15.34 24.08
CA GLY A 93 4.57 14.75 23.39
C GLY A 93 5.30 13.67 24.19
N ASP A 94 4.79 13.28 25.37
CA ASP A 94 5.36 12.13 26.09
C ASP A 94 4.93 10.85 25.38
N MET A 95 5.89 9.95 25.16
CA MET A 95 5.62 8.63 24.59
C MET A 95 4.93 7.75 25.64
N VAL A 96 3.77 7.20 25.28
CA VAL A 96 2.93 6.35 26.15
C VAL A 96 2.80 4.91 25.64
N TYR A 97 3.28 4.63 24.43
CA TYR A 97 3.33 3.27 23.89
C TYR A 97 4.39 3.18 22.79
N GLN A 98 5.03 2.01 22.68
CA GLN A 98 5.88 1.66 21.54
C GLN A 98 5.76 0.17 21.22
N SER A 99 5.90 -0.18 19.96
CA SER A 99 5.99 -1.59 19.52
C SER A 99 6.65 -1.68 18.15
N ASN A 100 7.39 -2.76 17.91
CA ASN A 100 7.91 -3.17 16.60
C ASN A 100 7.07 -4.27 15.94
N GLU A 101 5.96 -4.68 16.55
CA GLU A 101 5.08 -5.73 16.03
C GLU A 101 3.88 -5.09 15.30
N ALA A 102 3.71 -5.38 14.02
CA ALA A 102 2.61 -4.82 13.22
C ALA A 102 1.21 -5.28 13.69
N ASP A 103 1.14 -6.38 14.44
CA ASP A 103 -0.08 -6.88 15.06
C ASP A 103 -0.38 -6.25 16.43
N PHE A 104 0.34 -5.19 16.83
CA PHE A 104 0.13 -4.48 18.09
C PHE A 104 -1.35 -4.15 18.33
N ARG A 105 -1.73 -4.14 19.61
CA ARG A 105 -3.09 -3.77 20.04
C ARG A 105 -2.98 -2.91 21.29
N TRP A 106 -3.03 -1.60 21.13
CA TRP A 106 -2.98 -0.67 22.26
C TRP A 106 -4.36 -0.50 22.88
N ASP A 107 -4.50 -0.80 24.16
CA ASP A 107 -5.77 -0.74 24.90
C ASP A 107 -5.99 0.60 25.63
N GLY A 108 -5.15 1.59 25.36
CA GLY A 108 -5.26 2.92 25.97
C GLY A 108 -4.63 3.02 27.36
N THR A 109 -3.80 2.04 27.76
CA THR A 109 -3.08 2.06 29.03
C THR A 109 -1.62 2.49 28.87
N PHE A 110 -1.07 3.04 29.95
CA PHE A 110 0.36 3.31 30.14
C PHE A 110 0.71 2.99 31.60
N ASP A 111 1.78 2.22 31.81
CA ASP A 111 2.18 1.71 33.14
C ASP A 111 1.02 1.04 33.92
N GLY A 112 0.17 0.30 33.20
CA GLY A 112 -1.00 -0.40 33.77
C GLY A 112 -2.17 0.50 34.15
N GLN A 113 -2.07 1.81 33.92
CA GLN A 113 -3.14 2.77 34.18
C GLN A 113 -3.85 3.17 32.89
N LEU A 114 -5.19 3.23 32.94
CA LEU A 114 -6.00 3.75 31.85
C LEU A 114 -5.75 5.25 31.68
N LEU A 115 -5.35 5.66 30.48
CA LEU A 115 -5.09 7.05 30.18
C LEU A 115 -6.39 7.88 30.01
N PRO A 116 -6.31 9.22 30.10
CA PRO A 116 -7.46 10.09 29.88
C PRO A 116 -8.08 9.95 28.49
N ALA A 117 -9.38 10.21 28.40
CA ALA A 117 -10.03 10.44 27.10
C ALA A 117 -9.48 11.72 26.48
N ASP A 118 -8.67 11.56 25.44
CA ASP A 118 -7.93 12.63 24.77
C ASP A 118 -7.56 12.19 23.34
N GLN A 119 -7.00 13.12 22.58
CA GLN A 119 -6.33 12.85 21.32
C GLN A 119 -4.89 12.38 21.58
N TYR A 120 -4.53 11.24 20.98
CA TYR A 120 -3.18 10.71 20.96
C TYR A 120 -2.63 10.80 19.54
N SER A 121 -1.35 11.15 19.43
CA SER A 121 -0.63 11.18 18.16
C SER A 121 0.14 9.88 18.02
N TRP A 122 0.25 9.36 16.80
CA TRP A 122 1.09 8.21 16.52
C TRP A 122 2.02 8.49 15.35
N VAL A 123 3.20 7.86 15.40
CA VAL A 123 4.19 7.82 14.33
C VAL A 123 4.50 6.37 14.04
N VAL A 124 4.45 5.97 12.77
CA VAL A 124 4.99 4.69 12.32
C VAL A 124 6.25 4.94 11.51
N ARG A 125 7.36 4.34 11.92
CA ARG A 125 8.56 4.19 11.12
C ARG A 125 8.52 2.86 10.40
N PHE A 126 8.82 2.86 9.11
CA PHE A 126 8.77 1.66 8.28
C PHE A 126 9.71 1.77 7.09
N THR A 127 10.02 0.63 6.48
CA THR A 127 10.67 0.54 5.17
C THR A 127 9.74 -0.13 4.18
N SER A 128 9.99 0.05 2.89
CA SER A 128 9.30 -0.69 1.83
C SER A 128 10.25 -0.92 0.66
N SER A 129 10.19 -2.13 0.13
CA SER A 129 10.88 -2.55 -1.08
C SER A 129 10.37 -1.82 -2.31
N PHE A 130 9.18 -1.20 -2.23
CA PHE A 130 8.67 -0.34 -3.28
C PHE A 130 9.45 0.97 -3.35
N ARG A 131 10.23 1.13 -4.43
CA ARG A 131 11.07 2.31 -4.71
C ARG A 131 12.03 2.63 -3.56
N ASP A 132 12.56 1.60 -2.89
CA ASP A 132 13.48 1.63 -1.73
C ASP A 132 14.01 3.04 -1.41
N ARG A 133 13.33 3.71 -0.47
CA ARG A 133 13.65 5.07 -0.03
C ARG A 133 14.37 5.08 1.31
N GLY A 134 14.80 3.92 1.82
CA GLY A 134 15.18 3.76 3.21
C GLY A 134 13.99 3.89 4.15
N THR A 135 14.24 4.39 5.38
CA THR A 135 13.22 4.55 6.41
C THR A 135 12.28 5.71 6.09
N LEU A 136 10.98 5.43 6.14
CA LEU A 136 9.87 6.36 5.97
C LEU A 136 9.14 6.54 7.31
N GLU A 137 8.46 7.67 7.46
CA GLU A 137 7.61 7.96 8.61
C GLU A 137 6.19 8.32 8.15
N GLN A 138 5.19 7.78 8.82
CA GLN A 138 3.80 8.20 8.69
C GLN A 138 3.23 8.63 10.03
N TYR A 139 2.47 9.72 10.00
CA TYR A 139 1.88 10.36 11.18
C TYR A 139 0.36 10.23 11.14
N GLY A 140 -0.25 10.17 12.32
CA GLY A 140 -1.68 10.29 12.46
C GLY A 140 -2.09 10.45 13.92
N GLY A 141 -3.38 10.27 14.19
CA GLY A 141 -3.88 10.32 15.55
C GLY A 141 -5.09 9.43 15.78
N VAL A 142 -5.37 9.17 17.05
CA VAL A 142 -6.50 8.40 17.52
C VAL A 142 -7.09 9.05 18.79
N VAL A 143 -8.41 9.10 18.88
CA VAL A 143 -9.12 9.54 20.08
C VAL A 143 -9.41 8.35 21.00
N LEU A 144 -9.00 8.44 22.26
CA LEU A 144 -9.44 7.51 23.30
C LEU A 144 -10.77 8.00 23.88
N LEU A 145 -11.80 7.16 23.84
CA LEU A 145 -13.14 7.44 24.35
C LEU A 145 -13.40 6.75 25.69
N ARG A 146 -14.40 7.26 26.44
CA ARG A 146 -14.94 6.65 27.66
C ARG A 146 -16.31 6.02 27.43
#